data_AF-A0A3B9RZW6-F1
#
_entry.id   AF-A0A3B9RZW6-F1
#
_cell.length_a   1.000
_cell.length_b   1.000
_cell.length_c   1.000
_cell.angle_alpha   90.00
_cell.angle_beta   90.00
_cell.angle_gamma   90.00
#
_symmetry.space_group_name_H-M   'P 1'
#
loop_
_entity.id
_entity.type
_entity.pdbx_description
1 polymer ?
#
loop_
_entity_poly.entity_id
_entity_poly.type
_entity_poly.pdbx_seq_one_letter_code
_entity_poly.pdbx_strand_id
1 'polypeptide(L)' 'AVSGNYGEIFENNIGESTNIGLARGVNAKWTDGGLIYSPPFR' A
#
# COMPACT_ATOMS: atom_id res chain seq x y z
N ALA A 1 -4.35 16.91 8.46
CA ALA A 1 -3.41 15.83 8.82
C ALA A 1 -2.70 15.38 7.55
N VAL A 2 -1.37 15.37 7.52
CA VAL A 2 -0.63 14.74 6.43
C VAL A 2 -0.71 13.23 6.65
N SER A 3 -1.55 12.56 5.88
CA SER A 3 -1.57 11.10 5.83
C SER A 3 -0.60 10.71 4.73
N GLY A 4 0.42 9.92 5.06
CA GLY A 4 1.53 9.58 4.17
C GLY A 4 1.14 8.94 2.85
N ASN A 5 2.12 8.44 2.10
CA ASN A 5 1.85 7.73 0.85
C ASN A 5 1.00 6.47 1.08
N TYR A 6 0.38 5.93 0.03
CA TYR A 6 -0.49 4.75 0.11
C TYR A 6 0.14 3.58 0.89
N GLY A 7 1.46 3.39 0.73
CA GLY A 7 2.16 2.35 1.45
C GLY A 7 2.22 2.58 2.96
N GLU A 8 2.48 3.81 3.40
CA GLU A 8 2.50 4.15 4.83
C GLU A 8 1.13 4.01 5.46
N ILE A 9 0.07 4.39 4.73
CA ILE A 9 -1.31 4.23 5.20
C ILE A 9 -1.67 2.74 5.31
N PHE A 10 -1.31 1.93 4.31
CA PHE A 10 -1.55 0.49 4.33
C PHE A 10 -0.85 -0.18 5.52
N GLU A 11 0.45 0.07 5.72
CA GLU A 11 1.20 -0.54 6.82
C GLU A 11 0.65 -0.15 8.19
N ASN A 12 0.22 1.10 8.38
CA ASN A 12 -0.28 1.56 9.68
C ASN A 12 -1.68 1.04 10.03
N ASN A 13 -2.50 0.69 9.04
CA ASN A 13 -3.90 0.30 9.28
C ASN A 13 -4.14 -1.20 9.18
N ILE A 14 -3.55 -1.86 8.19
CA ILE A 14 -3.85 -3.26 7.87
C ILE A 14 -2.62 -4.10 7.53
N GLY A 15 -1.42 -3.50 7.48
CA GLY A 15 -0.20 -4.21 7.10
C GLY A 15 0.29 -5.22 8.13
N GLU A 16 1.45 -5.79 7.84
CA GLU A 16 2.03 -6.91 8.61
C GLU A 16 2.35 -6.53 10.06
N SER A 17 2.60 -5.26 10.33
CA SER A 17 2.86 -4.72 11.67
C SER A 17 1.60 -4.50 12.51
N THR A 18 0.40 -4.64 11.91
CA THR A 18 -0.88 -4.48 12.61
C THR A 18 -1.44 -5.82 13.07
N ASN A 19 -2.40 -5.79 14.00
CA ASN A 19 -3.10 -7.00 14.43
C ASN A 19 -3.84 -7.74 13.30
N ILE A 20 -4.01 -7.11 12.12
CA ILE A 20 -4.60 -7.73 10.93
C ILE A 20 -3.55 -8.53 10.15
N GLY A 21 -2.30 -8.08 10.14
CA GLY A 21 -1.17 -8.83 9.60
C GLY A 21 -1.26 -9.12 8.09
N LEU A 22 -1.86 -8.23 7.29
CA LEU A 22 -2.08 -8.49 5.87
C LEU A 22 -0.81 -8.23 5.05
N ALA A 23 -0.30 -9.28 4.40
CA ALA A 23 0.75 -9.13 3.41
C ALA A 23 0.27 -8.32 2.20
N ARG A 24 1.16 -7.50 1.62
CA ARG A 24 0.84 -6.58 0.51
C ARG A 24 0.15 -7.27 -0.67
N GLY A 25 0.64 -8.43 -1.12
CA GLY A 25 0.04 -9.23 -2.19
C GLY A 25 -0.43 -8.39 -3.37
N VAL A 26 -1.72 -8.51 -3.73
CA VAL A 26 -2.35 -7.75 -4.82
C VAL A 26 -2.38 -6.22 -4.60
N ASN A 27 -2.26 -5.76 -3.36
CA ASN A 27 -2.18 -4.35 -3.00
C ASN A 27 -0.75 -3.78 -3.12
N ALA A 28 0.23 -4.59 -3.58
CA ALA A 28 1.53 -4.08 -3.98
C ALA A 28 1.41 -3.19 -5.23
N LYS A 29 2.46 -2.42 -5.51
CA LYS A 29 2.54 -1.65 -6.76
C LYS A 29 2.58 -2.61 -7.94
N TRP A 30 2.09 -2.13 -9.08
CA TRP A 30 2.14 -2.89 -10.33
C TRP A 30 3.57 -3.31 -10.75
N THR A 31 4.58 -2.51 -10.41
CA THR A 31 6.00 -2.85 -10.64
C THR A 31 6.50 -3.98 -9.77
N ASP A 32 5.85 -4.20 -8.62
CA ASP A 32 6.27 -5.16 -7.60
C ASP A 32 5.38 -6.42 -7.64
N GLY A 33 4.66 -6.63 -8.76
CA GLY A 33 3.77 -7.78 -8.97
C GLY A 33 2.35 -7.62 -8.42
N GLY A 34 1.98 -6.42 -7.95
CA GLY A 34 0.60 -6.12 -7.51
C GLY A 34 -0.27 -5.48 -8.59
N LEU A 35 -1.43 -4.97 -8.20
CA LEU A 35 -2.40 -4.36 -9.12
C LEU A 35 -2.55 -2.85 -8.93
N ILE A 36 -1.86 -2.27 -7.95
CA ILE A 36 -1.95 -0.84 -7.66
C ILE A 36 -1.09 -0.06 -8.65
N TYR A 37 -1.76 0.62 -9.58
CA TYR A 37 -1.15 1.52 -10.56
C TYR A 37 -1.60 2.96 -10.28
N SER A 38 -0.62 3.86 -10.15
CA SER A 38 -0.89 5.30 -10.10
C SER A 38 -0.62 5.89 -11.50
N PRO A 39 -1.63 6.47 -12.16
CA PRO A 39 -1.44 7.14 -13.44
C PRO A 39 -0.40 8.26 -13.34
N PRO A 40 0.36 8.55 -14.42
CA PRO A 40 1.29 9.65 -14.43
C PRO A 40 0.53 10.98 -14.26
N PHE A 41 0.94 11.77 -13.27
CA PHE A 41 0.47 13.14 -13.11
C PHE A 41 1.22 14.03 -14.09
N ARG A 42 0.50 14.53 -15.09
CA ARG A 42 1.01 15.38 -16.17
C ARG A 42 -0.05 16.42 -16.53
#